data_AF-A0A372JB11-F1
#
_entry.id   AF-A0A372JB11-F1
#
_cell.length_a   1.000
_cell.length_b   1.000
_cell.length_c   1.000
_cell.angle_alpha   90.00
_cell.angle_beta   90.00
_cell.angle_gamma   90.00
#
_symmetry.space_group_name_H-M   'P 1'
#
loop_
_entity.id
_entity.type
_entity.pdbx_description
1 polymer ?
#
loop_
_entity_poly.entity_id
_entity_poly.type
_entity_poly.pdbx_seq_one_letter_code
_entity_poly.pdbx_strand_id
1 'polypeptide(L)'
;MKPKSLFALACSTGGTVLATAALLAGCGGDGGSATAKAAPSARSYQDTAEIGRVLRAAGATGCNADPTRVECRYQGRYVAATVLTPSLGLTMDTALRSWRSGVGQSALGENGPFAILRGPNWLLTGPGGLVDRARGDLGGRAYHCDRPYGKCS
;
A
#
# COMPACT_ATOMS: atom_id res chain seq x y z
N MET A 1 -63.58 7.91 41.28
CA MET A 1 -63.25 9.36 41.39
C MET A 1 -61.89 9.57 40.74
N LYS A 2 -61.71 10.56 39.86
CA LYS A 2 -60.40 11.22 39.61
C LYS A 2 -60.14 12.18 40.78
N PRO A 3 -58.90 12.59 41.15
CA PRO A 3 -57.95 13.35 40.32
C PRO A 3 -56.92 12.41 39.63
N LYS A 4 -55.76 12.80 39.09
CA LYS A 4 -55.04 14.10 39.00
C LYS A 4 -54.35 14.24 37.63
N SER A 5 -53.22 14.93 37.57
CA SER A 5 -52.36 15.27 36.43
C SER A 5 -50.96 15.62 36.99
N LEU A 6 -49.88 15.48 36.20
CA LEU A 6 -49.11 16.62 35.68
C LEU A 6 -47.82 16.19 34.94
N PHE A 7 -47.44 16.99 33.95
CA PHE A 7 -46.21 16.91 33.17
C PHE A 7 -44.95 17.12 34.02
N ALA A 8 -43.85 16.50 33.61
CA ALA A 8 -42.50 17.00 33.84
C ALA A 8 -41.61 16.71 32.61
N LEU A 9 -41.42 17.73 31.77
CA LEU A 9 -40.33 17.77 30.79
C LEU A 9 -39.06 18.21 31.52
N ALA A 10 -37.97 17.45 31.38
CA ALA A 10 -36.63 17.91 31.71
C ALA A 10 -35.60 17.19 30.83
N CYS A 11 -35.14 17.87 29.78
CA CYS A 11 -33.97 17.43 29.02
C CYS A 11 -32.71 17.64 29.86
N SER A 12 -31.82 16.65 29.88
CA SER A 12 -30.42 16.86 30.27
C SER A 12 -29.49 16.21 29.25
N THR A 13 -29.01 17.02 28.32
CA THR A 13 -27.88 16.67 27.45
C THR A 13 -26.60 16.61 28.28
N GLY A 14 -26.02 15.43 28.43
CA GLY A 14 -24.72 15.22 29.07
C GLY A 14 -23.98 14.11 28.32
N GLY A 15 -22.97 14.49 27.53
CA GLY A 15 -22.38 13.58 26.55
C GLY A 15 -21.25 12.71 27.09
N THR A 16 -21.12 11.50 26.54
CA THR A 16 -19.85 10.99 26.00
C THR A 16 -20.12 9.75 25.16
N VAL A 17 -19.75 9.78 23.87
CA VAL A 17 -19.90 8.61 22.99
C VAL A 17 -18.71 7.68 23.19
N LEU A 18 -18.84 6.75 24.15
CA LEU A 18 -18.06 5.52 24.17
C LEU A 18 -18.87 4.44 23.47
N ALA A 19 -18.70 4.31 22.15
CA ALA A 19 -19.38 3.31 21.34
C ALA A 19 -18.81 1.91 21.61
N THR A 20 -19.34 1.26 22.64
CA THR A 20 -19.23 -0.19 22.84
C THR A 20 -19.92 -0.92 21.69
N ALA A 21 -19.13 -1.51 20.79
CA ALA A 21 -19.65 -2.46 19.80
C ALA A 21 -19.92 -3.83 20.47
N ALA A 22 -20.94 -3.90 21.31
CA ALA A 22 -21.46 -5.14 21.83
C ALA A 22 -22.35 -5.83 20.78
N LEU A 23 -22.13 -7.13 20.57
CA LEU A 23 -22.84 -7.95 19.59
C LEU A 23 -24.34 -8.03 19.90
N LEU A 24 -25.18 -7.63 18.93
CA LEU A 24 -26.58 -8.05 18.87
C LEU A 24 -26.86 -8.65 17.50
N ALA A 25 -27.18 -9.94 17.49
CA ALA A 25 -27.71 -10.61 16.31
C ALA A 25 -29.16 -10.14 16.07
N GLY A 26 -29.41 -9.60 14.88
CA GLY A 26 -30.74 -9.16 14.44
C GLY A 26 -31.00 -9.65 13.01
N CYS A 27 -32.18 -10.22 12.77
CA CYS A 27 -32.55 -10.74 11.46
C CYS A 27 -32.96 -9.63 10.48
N GLY A 28 -32.69 -9.84 9.19
CA GLY A 28 -33.35 -9.15 8.08
C GLY A 28 -32.52 -8.07 7.40
N GLY A 29 -32.26 -8.25 6.10
CA GLY A 29 -31.68 -7.22 5.23
C GLY A 29 -30.88 -7.81 4.08
N ASP A 30 -31.43 -7.78 2.87
CA ASP A 30 -30.66 -8.00 1.64
C ASP A 30 -29.53 -6.97 1.55
N GLY A 31 -28.32 -7.46 1.30
CA GLY A 31 -27.13 -6.61 1.29
C GLY A 31 -25.89 -7.47 1.13
N GLY A 32 -25.61 -7.85 -0.12
CA GLY A 32 -24.43 -8.64 -0.49
C GLY A 32 -23.15 -7.98 -0.03
N SER A 33 -22.75 -8.29 1.20
CA SER A 33 -21.53 -7.80 1.82
C SER A 33 -20.36 -8.54 1.20
N ALA A 34 -19.94 -8.05 0.02
CA ALA A 34 -18.58 -8.25 -0.44
C ALA A 34 -17.67 -7.79 0.69
N THR A 35 -17.12 -8.75 1.43
CA THR A 35 -16.17 -8.50 2.51
C THR A 35 -14.94 -7.86 1.85
N ALA A 36 -14.92 -6.53 1.86
CA ALA A 36 -13.85 -5.74 1.28
C ALA A 36 -12.57 -6.17 1.97
N LYS A 37 -11.77 -7.01 1.28
CA LYS A 37 -10.53 -7.57 1.80
C LYS A 37 -9.68 -6.41 2.28
N ALA A 38 -9.50 -6.30 3.59
CA ALA A 38 -8.76 -5.20 4.19
C ALA A 38 -7.39 -5.11 3.51
N ALA A 39 -7.08 -3.95 2.93
CA ALA A 39 -5.84 -3.75 2.21
C ALA A 39 -4.66 -3.99 3.17
N PRO A 40 -3.65 -4.79 2.80
CA PRO A 40 -2.56 -5.11 3.72
C PRO A 40 -1.80 -3.84 4.13
N SER A 41 -1.54 -3.72 5.42
CA SER A 41 -0.62 -2.72 5.96
C SER A 41 0.81 -3.09 5.58
N ALA A 42 1.56 -2.16 4.97
CA ALA A 42 2.95 -2.42 4.63
C ALA A 42 3.80 -2.65 5.87
N ARG A 43 4.65 -3.68 5.81
CA ARG A 43 5.58 -4.08 6.87
C ARG A 43 7.03 -3.92 6.42
N SER A 44 7.94 -3.86 7.39
CA SER A 44 9.38 -3.94 7.13
C SER A 44 9.79 -5.35 6.75
N TYR A 45 10.82 -5.48 5.92
CA TYR A 45 11.45 -6.77 5.57
C TYR A 45 12.92 -6.79 5.99
N GLN A 46 13.42 -7.98 6.33
CA GLN A 46 14.86 -8.19 6.57
C GLN A 46 15.63 -8.40 5.26
N ASP A 47 14.99 -9.03 4.28
CA ASP A 47 15.55 -9.33 2.98
C ASP A 47 14.52 -9.21 1.84
N THR A 48 14.97 -9.34 0.59
CA THR A 48 14.08 -9.25 -0.59
C THR A 48 13.31 -10.54 -0.93
N ALA A 49 13.51 -11.66 -0.23
CA ALA A 49 12.99 -12.96 -0.66
C ALA A 49 11.46 -12.97 -0.75
N GLU A 50 10.76 -12.28 0.16
CA GLU A 50 9.31 -12.11 0.06
C GLU A 50 8.88 -11.19 -1.08
N ILE A 51 9.53 -10.04 -1.23
CA ILE A 51 9.25 -9.10 -2.32
C ILE A 51 9.44 -9.78 -3.67
N GLY A 52 10.50 -10.58 -3.81
CA GLY A 52 10.77 -11.40 -4.99
C GLY A 52 9.76 -12.53 -5.21
N ARG A 53 9.10 -13.06 -4.18
CA ARG A 53 7.96 -13.99 -4.36
C ARG A 53 6.74 -13.25 -4.89
N VAL A 54 6.38 -12.09 -4.32
CA VAL A 54 5.24 -11.28 -4.78
C VAL A 54 5.45 -10.80 -6.21
N LEU A 55 6.65 -10.34 -6.57
CA LEU A 55 6.97 -9.94 -7.95
C LEU A 55 6.73 -11.07 -8.96
N ARG A 56 7.17 -12.31 -8.64
CA ARG A 56 6.93 -13.49 -9.49
C ARG A 56 5.45 -13.86 -9.55
N ALA A 57 4.72 -13.80 -8.43
CA ALA A 57 3.27 -14.03 -8.39
C ALA A 57 2.49 -12.98 -9.22
N ALA A 58 2.97 -11.72 -9.25
CA ALA A 58 2.49 -10.67 -10.12
C ALA A 58 3.01 -10.79 -11.59
N GLY A 59 3.64 -11.91 -11.96
CA GLY A 59 4.03 -12.23 -13.33
C GLY A 59 5.35 -11.61 -13.79
N ALA A 60 6.20 -11.12 -12.87
CA ALA A 60 7.56 -10.77 -13.21
C ALA A 60 8.42 -12.04 -13.44
N THR A 61 9.27 -12.00 -14.47
CA THR A 61 10.11 -13.10 -14.93
C THR A 61 11.60 -12.72 -14.84
N GLY A 62 12.50 -13.69 -15.01
CA GLY A 62 13.95 -13.43 -14.99
C GLY A 62 14.49 -12.84 -13.68
N CYS A 63 13.80 -13.09 -12.56
CA CYS A 63 14.12 -12.46 -11.27
C CYS A 63 15.42 -12.99 -10.66
N ASN A 64 16.46 -12.15 -10.61
CA ASN A 64 17.66 -12.34 -9.79
C ASN A 64 17.50 -11.63 -8.45
N ALA A 65 17.98 -12.20 -7.34
CA ALA A 65 17.79 -11.65 -6.00
C ALA A 65 18.98 -11.93 -5.07
N ASP A 66 19.41 -10.89 -4.38
CA ASP A 66 20.28 -10.92 -3.19
C ASP A 66 19.50 -10.41 -1.95
N PRO A 67 20.03 -10.50 -0.72
CA PRO A 67 19.32 -10.09 0.48
C PRO A 67 18.82 -8.63 0.45
N THR A 68 19.53 -7.73 -0.23
CA THR A 68 19.21 -6.29 -0.29
C THR A 68 18.45 -5.87 -1.54
N ARG A 69 18.61 -6.59 -2.67
CA ARG A 69 18.05 -6.20 -3.97
C ARG A 69 17.46 -7.38 -4.75
N VAL A 70 16.33 -7.15 -5.42
CA VAL A 70 15.77 -8.05 -6.42
C VAL A 70 15.54 -7.29 -7.71
N GLU A 71 15.93 -7.88 -8.84
CA GLU A 71 15.76 -7.33 -10.18
C GLU A 71 15.05 -8.36 -11.05
N CYS A 72 14.02 -7.93 -11.78
CA CYS A 72 13.21 -8.77 -12.65
C CYS A 72 12.90 -8.06 -13.98
N ARG A 73 12.20 -8.77 -14.87
CA ARG A 73 11.52 -8.20 -16.03
C ARG A 73 10.02 -8.39 -15.94
N TYR A 74 9.23 -7.47 -16.47
CA TYR A 74 7.79 -7.62 -16.66
C TYR A 74 7.41 -7.00 -18.00
N GLN A 75 6.85 -7.80 -18.91
CA GLN A 75 6.55 -7.37 -20.29
C GLN A 75 7.78 -6.72 -20.99
N GLY A 76 8.97 -7.31 -20.80
CA GLY A 76 10.25 -6.80 -21.29
C GLY A 76 10.86 -5.65 -20.47
N ARG A 77 10.06 -4.96 -19.66
CA ARG A 77 10.46 -3.78 -18.89
C ARG A 77 11.13 -4.15 -17.56
N TYR A 78 12.01 -3.28 -17.10
CA TYR A 78 12.79 -3.41 -15.89
C TYR A 78 11.93 -3.23 -14.65
N VAL A 79 12.21 -4.08 -13.66
CA VAL A 79 11.55 -4.10 -12.36
C VAL A 79 12.65 -4.27 -11.33
N ALA A 80 12.63 -3.48 -10.27
CA ALA A 80 13.56 -3.65 -9.16
C ALA A 80 12.86 -3.40 -7.83
N ALA A 81 13.33 -4.07 -6.78
CA ALA A 81 13.03 -3.70 -5.41
C ALA A 81 14.29 -3.77 -4.54
N THR A 82 14.31 -2.95 -3.50
CA THR A 82 15.44 -2.83 -2.57
C THR A 82 14.92 -2.74 -1.15
N VAL A 83 15.50 -3.54 -0.25
CA VAL A 83 15.36 -3.41 1.20
C VAL A 83 16.50 -2.52 1.70
N LEU A 84 16.15 -1.40 2.33
CA LEU A 84 17.08 -0.47 2.94
C LEU A 84 17.49 -0.98 4.32
N THR A 85 18.71 -1.49 4.41
CA THR A 85 19.40 -1.80 5.66
C THR A 85 20.20 -0.58 6.15
N PRO A 86 20.47 -0.44 7.46
CA PRO A 86 21.29 0.66 7.97
C PRO A 86 22.68 0.75 7.34
N SER A 87 23.26 -0.40 6.95
CA SER A 87 24.56 -0.50 6.29
C SER A 87 24.65 0.20 4.91
N LEU A 88 23.53 0.48 4.25
CA LEU A 88 23.52 1.22 2.99
C LEU A 88 23.70 2.73 3.17
N GLY A 89 23.59 3.26 4.38
CA GLY A 89 23.71 4.71 4.65
C GLY A 89 22.62 5.58 4.02
N LEU A 90 21.57 4.98 3.45
CA LEU A 90 20.48 5.67 2.75
C LEU A 90 19.22 5.74 3.61
N THR A 91 18.66 6.94 3.74
CA THR A 91 17.32 7.12 4.30
C THR A 91 16.25 6.83 3.25
N MET A 92 15.06 6.39 3.71
CA MET A 92 13.92 6.09 2.83
C MET A 92 13.54 7.27 1.93
N ASP A 93 13.51 8.50 2.46
CA ASP A 93 13.15 9.66 1.66
C ASP A 93 14.24 10.04 0.63
N THR A 94 15.53 9.81 0.93
CA THR A 94 16.61 10.01 -0.03
C THR A 94 16.55 8.98 -1.15
N ALA A 95 16.34 7.70 -0.82
CA ALA A 95 16.13 6.65 -1.82
C ALA A 95 14.90 6.93 -2.69
N LEU A 96 13.77 7.33 -2.09
CA LEU A 96 12.55 7.67 -2.82
C LEU A 96 12.74 8.88 -3.75
N ARG A 97 13.43 9.94 -3.32
CA ARG A 97 13.73 11.09 -4.18
C ARG A 97 14.56 10.67 -5.40
N SER A 98 15.57 9.83 -5.19
CA SER A 98 16.38 9.27 -6.28
C SER A 98 15.51 8.46 -7.25
N TRP A 99 14.68 7.55 -6.75
CA TRP A 99 13.85 6.69 -7.59
C TRP A 99 12.78 7.46 -8.37
N ARG A 100 12.17 8.51 -7.78
CA ARG A 100 11.22 9.40 -8.47
C ARG A 100 11.82 10.16 -9.64
N SER A 101 13.14 10.31 -9.73
CA SER A 101 13.78 10.88 -10.92
C SER A 101 13.67 9.98 -12.16
N GLY A 102 13.47 8.66 -11.99
CA GLY A 102 13.47 7.70 -13.09
C GLY A 102 14.84 7.50 -13.75
N VAL A 103 15.94 7.97 -13.15
CA VAL A 103 17.30 7.87 -13.72
C VAL A 103 17.69 6.43 -14.09
N GLY A 104 17.35 5.45 -13.25
CA GLY A 104 17.64 4.03 -13.52
C GLY A 104 16.87 3.47 -14.72
N GLN A 105 15.62 3.91 -14.90
CA GLN A 105 14.77 3.54 -16.03
C GLN A 105 15.29 4.19 -17.32
N SER A 106 15.63 5.48 -17.27
CA SER A 106 16.21 6.22 -18.40
C SER A 106 17.55 5.64 -18.87
N ALA A 107 18.42 5.24 -17.93
CA ALA A 107 19.70 4.58 -18.23
C ALA A 107 19.54 3.21 -18.93
N LEU A 108 18.36 2.58 -18.81
CA LEU A 108 17.98 1.35 -19.51
C LEU A 108 17.16 1.61 -20.80
N GLY A 109 17.05 2.86 -21.24
CA GLY A 109 16.25 3.27 -22.40
C GLY A 109 14.74 3.37 -22.15
N GLU A 110 14.27 3.16 -20.92
CA GLU A 110 12.84 3.15 -20.59
C GLU A 110 12.30 4.55 -20.29
N ASN A 111 11.91 5.25 -21.35
CA ASN A 111 11.40 6.62 -21.29
C ASN A 111 9.87 6.75 -21.07
N GLY A 112 9.17 5.63 -20.87
CA GLY A 112 7.72 5.59 -20.65
C GLY A 112 7.28 5.66 -19.17
N PRO A 113 5.96 5.62 -18.91
CA PRO A 113 5.42 5.68 -17.55
C PRO A 113 5.92 4.54 -16.66
N PHE A 114 6.13 4.83 -15.38
CA PHE A 114 6.53 3.86 -14.37
C PHE A 114 5.88 4.20 -13.02
N ALA A 115 5.92 3.28 -12.06
CA ALA A 115 5.43 3.52 -10.72
C ALA A 115 6.44 3.04 -9.68
N ILE A 116 6.34 3.61 -8.48
CA ILE A 116 7.14 3.26 -7.30
C ILE A 116 6.19 2.89 -6.16
N LEU A 117 6.43 1.77 -5.49
CA LEU A 117 5.76 1.40 -4.25
C LEU A 117 6.72 1.57 -3.07
N ARG A 118 6.29 2.35 -2.07
CA ARG A 118 7.02 2.59 -0.82
C ARG A 118 6.42 1.79 0.32
N GLY A 119 7.25 0.97 0.96
CA GLY A 119 7.03 0.43 2.30
C GLY A 119 7.83 1.17 3.39
N PRO A 120 7.87 0.64 4.62
CA PRO A 120 8.60 1.25 5.74
C PRO A 120 10.11 1.31 5.51
N ASN A 121 10.72 0.18 5.10
CA ASN A 121 12.15 0.08 4.83
C ASN A 121 12.47 -0.48 3.43
N TRP A 122 11.53 -0.50 2.50
CA TRP A 122 11.76 -0.97 1.14
C TRP A 122 11.10 -0.10 0.07
N LEU A 123 11.65 -0.16 -1.14
CA LEU A 123 11.11 0.44 -2.36
C LEU A 123 11.00 -0.64 -3.45
N LEU A 124 9.98 -0.52 -4.30
CA LEU A 124 9.78 -1.33 -5.51
C LEU A 124 9.45 -0.39 -6.67
N THR A 125 9.96 -0.67 -7.87
CA THR A 125 9.73 0.13 -9.09
C THR A 125 9.52 -0.76 -10.29
N GLY A 126 8.71 -0.30 -11.24
CA GLY A 126 8.41 -0.99 -12.49
C GLY A 126 7.18 -0.43 -13.21
N PRO A 127 6.61 -1.16 -14.19
CA PRO A 127 5.38 -0.75 -14.87
C PRO A 127 4.18 -0.72 -13.91
N GLY A 128 3.32 0.31 -13.99
CA GLY A 128 2.23 0.57 -13.05
C GLY A 128 1.38 -0.67 -12.70
N GLY A 129 0.83 -1.36 -13.70
CA GLY A 129 0.01 -2.56 -13.47
C GLY A 129 0.73 -3.76 -12.82
N LEU A 130 2.06 -3.78 -12.72
CA LEU A 130 2.79 -4.71 -11.86
C LEU A 130 2.83 -4.19 -10.42
N VAL A 131 3.18 -2.91 -10.25
CA VAL A 131 3.30 -2.24 -8.97
C VAL A 131 1.97 -2.25 -8.20
N ASP A 132 0.85 -2.03 -8.90
CA ASP A 132 -0.49 -2.06 -8.30
C ASP A 132 -0.91 -3.46 -7.85
N ARG A 133 -0.52 -4.51 -8.58
CA ARG A 133 -0.75 -5.90 -8.15
C ARG A 133 0.14 -6.27 -6.96
N ALA A 134 1.42 -5.90 -6.99
CA ALA A 134 2.33 -6.10 -5.86
C ALA A 134 1.89 -5.34 -4.60
N ARG A 135 1.28 -4.16 -4.75
CA ARG A 135 0.66 -3.40 -3.65
C ARG A 135 -0.55 -4.12 -3.03
N GLY A 136 -1.25 -4.95 -3.80
CA GLY A 136 -2.35 -5.79 -3.29
C GLY A 136 -1.92 -6.80 -2.21
N ASP A 137 -0.64 -7.21 -2.22
CA ASP A 137 -0.07 -8.16 -1.26
C ASP A 137 0.89 -7.48 -0.26
N LEU A 138 1.77 -6.59 -0.72
CA LEU A 138 2.79 -5.92 0.11
C LEU A 138 2.25 -4.69 0.85
N GLY A 139 1.09 -4.17 0.44
CA GLY A 139 0.56 -2.89 0.92
C GLY A 139 1.39 -1.70 0.44
N GLY A 140 1.23 -0.57 1.14
CA GLY A 140 2.11 0.60 1.02
C GLY A 140 1.58 1.70 0.11
N ARG A 141 2.43 2.71 -0.13
CA ARG A 141 2.08 3.90 -0.91
C ARG A 141 2.69 3.82 -2.30
N ALA A 142 1.82 3.73 -3.31
CA ALA A 142 2.21 3.89 -4.71
C ALA A 142 2.43 5.38 -5.05
N TYR A 143 3.31 5.62 -6.01
CA TYR A 143 3.52 6.87 -6.71
C TYR A 143 3.62 6.55 -8.21
N HIS A 144 2.86 7.23 -9.05
CA HIS A 144 2.85 6.99 -10.50
C HIS A 144 3.54 8.15 -11.21
N CYS A 145 4.52 7.84 -12.04
CA CYS A 145 5.33 8.79 -12.79
C CYS A 145 5.02 8.69 -14.29
N ASP A 146 4.80 9.82 -14.94
CA ASP A 146 4.49 9.89 -16.38
C ASP A 146 5.67 9.45 -17.27
N ARG A 147 6.90 9.75 -16.87
CA ARG A 147 8.17 9.37 -17.53
C ARG A 147 9.38 9.68 -16.63
N PRO A 148 10.60 9.22 -16.95
CA PRO A 148 11.81 9.72 -16.31
C PRO A 148 11.92 11.24 -16.38
N TYR A 149 12.39 11.83 -15.28
CA TYR A 149 12.48 13.27 -15.02
C TYR A 149 11.16 14.03 -15.20
N GLY A 150 10.03 13.33 -15.14
CA GLY A 150 8.69 13.88 -15.26
C GLY A 150 8.01 14.12 -13.92
N LYS A 151 6.68 14.17 -13.93
CA LYS A 151 5.84 14.36 -12.74
C LYS A 151 5.44 13.01 -12.16
N CYS A 152 5.59 12.87 -10.84
CA CYS A 152 5.09 11.72 -10.09
C CYS A 152 4.02 12.15 -9.08
N SER A 153 2.84 11.52 -9.15
CA SER A 153 1.71 11.68 -8.21
C SER A 153 1.66 10.54 -7.19
#